data_AF-A0A7S1KDD1-F1
#
_entry.id   AF-A0A7S1KDD1-F1
#
_cell.length_a   1.000
_cell.length_b   1.000
_cell.length_c   1.000
_cell.angle_alpha   90.00
_cell.angle_beta   90.00
_cell.angle_gamma   90.00
#
_symmetry.space_group_name_H-M   'P 1'
#
loop_
_entity.id
_entity.type
_entity.pdbx_description
1 polymer ?
#
loop_
_entity_poly.entity_id
_entity_poly.type
_entity_poly.pdbx_seq_one_letter_code
_entity_poly.pdbx_strand_id
1 'polypeptide(L)'
;TVLGVLKPVKGTARSEACALLVGNGVWPLVKHSLVQHQGCEMVVERCCRVMKHALRCTGDRFKPILPEFFPLIRQGFQVHFHSPYLYAAEYIAMEFCRDPHVLPMLQPLFDELSGRALTTLRERLAKRTTDEQRAECLSGLSHLVE
;
A
#
# COMPACT_ATOMS: atom_id res chain seq x y z
N THR A 1 -7.15 -17.76 18.26
CA THR A 1 -7.52 -18.12 16.88
C THR A 1 -6.46 -19.03 16.30
N VAL A 2 -6.80 -20.31 16.13
CA VAL A 2 -5.90 -21.43 15.81
C VAL A 2 -5.50 -21.48 14.32
N LEU A 3 -5.14 -20.32 13.76
CA LEU A 3 -4.70 -20.19 12.36
C LEU A 3 -3.24 -19.72 12.27
N GLY A 4 -2.42 -20.21 13.20
CA GLY A 4 -0.97 -20.18 13.09
C GLY A 4 -0.49 -21.45 12.40
N VAL A 5 0.26 -21.26 11.30
CA VAL A 5 1.11 -22.28 10.68
C VAL A 5 0.40 -23.34 9.81
N LEU A 6 -0.23 -22.88 8.72
CA LEU A 6 -0.15 -23.61 7.45
C LEU A 6 0.13 -22.57 6.37
N LYS A 7 1.42 -22.27 6.12
CA LYS A 7 1.79 -21.75 4.81
C LYS A 7 1.35 -22.85 3.82
N PRO A 8 0.44 -22.57 2.87
CA PRO A 8 0.04 -23.59 1.91
C PRO A 8 1.30 -24.14 1.24
N VAL A 9 1.41 -25.47 1.19
CA VAL A 9 2.55 -26.14 0.56
C VAL A 9 2.67 -25.63 -0.87
N LYS A 10 3.83 -25.06 -1.20
CA LYS A 10 4.12 -24.53 -2.53
C LYS A 10 3.91 -25.67 -3.55
N GLY A 11 3.09 -25.41 -4.58
CA GLY A 11 2.90 -26.35 -5.70
C GLY A 11 1.70 -27.30 -5.64
N THR A 12 0.76 -27.14 -4.71
CA THR A 12 -0.47 -27.96 -4.71
C THR A 12 -1.46 -27.54 -5.80
N ALA A 13 -2.29 -28.47 -6.29
CA ALA A 13 -3.38 -28.20 -7.23
C ALA A 13 -4.34 -27.10 -6.76
N ARG A 14 -4.53 -26.96 -5.44
CA ARG A 14 -5.31 -25.88 -4.83
C ARG A 14 -4.68 -24.51 -5.05
N SER A 15 -3.36 -24.38 -4.91
CA SER A 15 -2.65 -23.11 -5.13
C SER A 15 -2.75 -22.68 -6.59
N GLU A 16 -2.72 -23.64 -7.52
CA GLU A 16 -2.92 -23.40 -8.95
C GLU A 16 -4.35 -22.95 -9.29
N ALA A 17 -5.36 -23.66 -8.78
CA ALA A 17 -6.76 -23.25 -8.94
C ALA A 17 -7.01 -21.85 -8.34
N CYS A 18 -6.42 -21.55 -7.18
CA CYS A 18 -6.47 -20.21 -6.59
C CYS A 18 -5.78 -19.17 -7.48
N ALA A 19 -4.63 -19.48 -8.08
CA ALA A 19 -3.93 -18.54 -8.95
C ALA A 19 -4.74 -18.21 -10.21
N LEU A 20 -5.41 -19.21 -10.80
CA LEU A 20 -6.32 -18.99 -11.93
C LEU A 20 -7.53 -18.14 -11.54
N LEU A 21 -8.17 -18.43 -10.40
CA LEU A 21 -9.29 -17.63 -9.89
C LEU A 21 -8.87 -16.17 -9.61
N VAL A 22 -7.70 -16.00 -9.01
CA VAL A 22 -7.17 -14.67 -8.71
C VAL A 22 -6.86 -13.91 -9.99
N GLY A 23 -6.14 -14.51 -10.94
CA GLY A 23 -5.74 -13.85 -12.18
C GLY A 23 -6.92 -13.52 -13.09
N ASN A 24 -7.87 -14.44 -13.25
CA ASN A 24 -8.95 -14.31 -14.23
C ASN A 24 -10.21 -13.66 -13.66
N GLY A 25 -10.44 -13.76 -12.35
CA GLY A 25 -11.65 -13.27 -11.70
C GLY A 25 -11.38 -12.09 -10.77
N VAL A 26 -10.55 -12.30 -9.75
CA VAL A 26 -10.39 -11.32 -8.67
C VAL A 26 -9.60 -10.09 -9.13
N TRP A 27 -8.49 -10.30 -9.84
CA TRP A 27 -7.58 -9.23 -10.23
C TRP A 27 -8.24 -8.16 -11.12
N PRO A 28 -8.98 -8.51 -12.20
CA PRO A 28 -9.66 -7.51 -13.02
C PRO A 28 -10.65 -6.64 -12.23
N LEU A 29 -11.39 -7.25 -11.30
CA LEU A 29 -12.36 -6.53 -10.45
C LEU A 29 -11.65 -5.57 -9.48
N VAL A 30 -10.56 -6.04 -8.86
CA VAL A 30 -9.76 -5.20 -7.94
C VAL A 30 -9.09 -4.07 -8.70
N LYS A 31 -8.48 -4.36 -9.85
CA LYS A 31 -7.86 -3.36 -10.72
C LYS A 31 -8.87 -2.28 -11.12
N HIS A 32 -10.05 -2.68 -11.59
CA HIS A 32 -11.11 -1.74 -11.94
C HIS A 32 -11.54 -0.88 -10.74
N SER A 33 -11.74 -1.50 -9.58
CA SER A 33 -12.15 -0.80 -8.35
C SER A 33 -11.09 0.20 -7.89
N LEU A 34 -9.81 -0.15 -7.93
CA LEU A 34 -8.71 0.74 -7.56
C LEU A 34 -8.61 1.95 -8.50
N VAL A 35 -8.87 1.77 -9.80
CA VAL A 35 -8.87 2.86 -10.76
C VAL A 35 -10.08 3.79 -10.55
N GLN A 36 -11.28 3.23 -10.40
CA GLN A 36 -12.52 4.02 -10.26
C GLN A 36 -12.66 4.72 -8.90
N HIS A 37 -12.15 4.10 -7.84
CA HIS A 37 -12.39 4.54 -6.46
C HIS A 37 -11.10 4.85 -5.70
N GLN A 38 -10.04 5.30 -6.40
CA GLN A 38 -8.73 5.62 -5.79
C GLN A 38 -8.79 6.62 -4.64
N GLY A 39 -9.79 7.51 -4.59
CA GLY A 39 -9.97 8.47 -3.50
C GLY A 39 -10.82 7.97 -2.32
N CYS A 40 -11.36 6.76 -2.38
CA CYS A 40 -12.13 6.16 -1.29
C CYS A 40 -11.26 5.19 -0.50
N GLU A 41 -10.70 5.64 0.61
CA GLU A 41 -9.78 4.85 1.44
C GLU A 41 -10.35 3.48 1.83
N MET A 42 -11.65 3.42 2.17
CA MET A 42 -12.32 2.16 2.51
C MET A 42 -12.29 1.15 1.36
N VAL A 43 -12.53 1.57 0.12
CA VAL A 43 -12.48 0.67 -1.05
C VAL A 43 -11.05 0.21 -1.30
N VAL A 44 -10.09 1.13 -1.22
CA VAL A 44 -8.66 0.84 -1.39
C VAL A 44 -8.17 -0.16 -0.34
N GLU A 45 -8.55 0.01 0.93
CA GLU A 45 -8.20 -0.92 2.01
C GLU A 45 -8.71 -2.33 1.72
N ARG A 46 -9.99 -2.46 1.32
CA ARG A 46 -10.59 -3.76 1.01
C ARG A 46 -9.91 -4.41 -0.19
N CYS A 47 -9.62 -3.66 -1.25
CA CYS A 47 -8.88 -4.13 -2.41
C CYS A 47 -7.50 -4.65 -2.01
N CYS A 48 -6.69 -3.85 -1.32
CA CYS A 48 -5.35 -4.25 -0.87
C CYS A 48 -5.38 -5.46 0.06
N ARG A 49 -6.39 -5.56 0.92
CA ARG A 49 -6.57 -6.70 1.83
C ARG A 49 -6.92 -7.99 1.08
N VAL A 50 -7.79 -7.94 0.08
CA VAL A 50 -8.09 -9.09 -0.78
C VAL A 50 -6.83 -9.55 -1.50
N MET A 51 -6.04 -8.62 -2.05
CA MET A 51 -4.79 -8.96 -2.74
C MET A 51 -3.75 -9.58 -1.80
N LYS A 52 -3.66 -9.13 -0.55
CA LYS A 52 -2.82 -9.77 0.47
C LYS A 52 -3.18 -11.24 0.68
N HIS A 53 -4.47 -11.55 0.78
CA HIS A 53 -4.93 -12.94 0.94
C HIS A 53 -4.67 -13.77 -0.32
N ALA A 54 -4.93 -13.20 -1.50
CA ALA A 54 -4.62 -13.82 -2.78
C ALA A 54 -3.13 -14.19 -2.89
N LEU A 55 -2.24 -13.27 -2.56
CA LEU A 55 -0.79 -13.50 -2.51
C LEU A 55 -0.43 -14.64 -1.56
N ARG A 56 -0.97 -14.66 -0.34
CA ARG A 56 -0.72 -15.75 0.63
C ARG A 56 -1.18 -17.13 0.13
N CYS A 57 -2.22 -17.20 -0.70
CA CYS A 57 -2.74 -18.46 -1.26
C CYS A 57 -1.96 -18.94 -2.50
N THR A 58 -1.39 -18.02 -3.26
CA THR A 58 -0.81 -18.29 -4.58
C THR A 58 0.72 -18.28 -4.58
N GLY A 59 1.35 -17.59 -3.62
CA GLY A 59 2.80 -17.49 -3.47
C GLY A 59 3.45 -16.99 -4.76
N ASP A 60 4.43 -17.74 -5.26
CA ASP A 60 5.17 -17.43 -6.48
C ASP A 60 4.29 -17.26 -7.73
N ARG A 61 3.10 -17.87 -7.76
CA ARG A 61 2.15 -17.73 -8.88
C ARG A 61 1.46 -16.37 -8.92
N PHE A 62 1.64 -15.52 -7.91
CA PHE A 62 1.14 -14.14 -7.90
C PHE A 62 1.98 -13.19 -8.77
N LYS A 63 3.24 -13.54 -9.07
CA LYS A 63 4.19 -12.67 -9.78
C LYS A 63 3.67 -12.05 -11.08
N PRO A 64 2.87 -12.74 -11.92
CA PRO A 64 2.32 -12.14 -13.14
C PRO A 64 1.45 -10.90 -12.92
N ILE A 65 0.88 -10.72 -11.73
CA ILE A 65 0.03 -9.57 -11.38
C ILE A 65 0.87 -8.35 -10.96
N LEU A 66 2.08 -8.57 -10.43
CA LEU A 66 2.92 -7.51 -9.86
C LEU A 66 3.24 -6.36 -10.84
N PRO A 67 3.56 -6.62 -12.13
CA PRO A 67 3.85 -5.55 -13.09
C PRO A 67 2.70 -4.55 -13.28
N GLU A 68 1.45 -5.00 -13.14
CA GLU A 68 0.28 -4.13 -13.22
C GLU A 68 -0.11 -3.55 -11.86
N PHE A 69 0.20 -4.25 -10.77
CA PHE A 69 -0.18 -3.81 -9.43
C PHE A 69 0.72 -2.70 -8.88
N PHE A 70 2.03 -2.75 -9.15
CA PHE A 70 2.97 -1.72 -8.69
C PHE A 70 2.65 -0.31 -9.20
N PRO A 71 2.34 -0.09 -10.50
CA PRO A 71 1.91 1.21 -10.99
C PRO A 71 0.64 1.74 -10.28
N LEU A 72 -0.34 0.87 -9.99
CA LEU A 72 -1.55 1.27 -9.28
C LEU A 72 -1.27 1.70 -7.84
N ILE A 73 -0.41 0.96 -7.13
CA ILE A 73 0.02 1.32 -5.77
C ILE A 73 0.72 2.68 -5.78
N ARG A 74 1.66 2.85 -6.70
CA ARG A 74 2.43 4.08 -6.87
C ARG A 74 1.54 5.27 -7.18
N GLN A 75 0.73 5.18 -8.23
CA GLN A 75 -0.16 6.25 -8.66
C GLN A 75 -1.16 6.61 -7.56
N GLY A 76 -1.83 5.62 -6.98
CA GLY A 76 -2.82 5.84 -5.93
C GLY A 76 -2.21 6.50 -4.70
N PHE A 77 -1.01 6.09 -4.29
CA PHE A 77 -0.33 6.70 -3.14
C PHE A 77 0.14 8.13 -3.43
N GLN A 78 0.63 8.42 -4.63
CA GLN A 78 1.04 9.77 -5.01
C GLN A 78 -0.12 10.77 -4.94
N VAL A 79 -1.30 10.35 -5.40
CA VAL A 79 -2.50 11.19 -5.49
C VAL A 79 -3.23 11.32 -4.16
N HIS A 80 -3.53 10.21 -3.47
CA HIS A 80 -4.42 10.21 -2.31
C HIS A 80 -3.75 9.88 -0.97
N PHE A 81 -2.48 9.44 -0.98
CA PHE A 81 -1.68 9.17 0.22
C PHE A 81 -2.34 8.20 1.23
N HIS A 82 -3.05 7.19 0.73
CA HIS A 82 -3.70 6.19 1.58
C HIS A 82 -2.70 5.15 2.11
N SER A 83 -2.71 4.92 3.42
CA SER A 83 -1.83 3.95 4.10
C SER A 83 -1.92 2.50 3.61
N PRO A 84 -3.06 1.99 3.09
CA PRO A 84 -3.14 0.62 2.57
C PRO A 84 -2.21 0.35 1.37
N TYR A 85 -1.76 1.38 0.64
CA TYR A 85 -0.77 1.23 -0.42
C TYR A 85 0.63 0.94 0.13
N LEU A 86 1.03 1.58 1.23
CA LEU A 86 2.28 1.27 1.93
C LEU A 86 2.23 -0.15 2.50
N TYR A 87 1.10 -0.51 3.09
CA TYR A 87 0.87 -1.87 3.58
C TYR A 87 0.92 -2.92 2.45
N ALA A 88 0.46 -2.55 1.25
CA ALA A 88 0.57 -3.41 0.08
C ALA A 88 2.02 -3.65 -0.33
N ALA A 89 2.83 -2.59 -0.42
CA ALA A 89 4.25 -2.72 -0.69
C ALA A 89 4.97 -3.58 0.36
N GLU A 90 4.64 -3.41 1.64
CA GLU A 90 5.21 -4.19 2.75
C GLU A 90 4.97 -5.70 2.57
N TYR A 91 3.73 -6.15 2.41
CA TYR A 91 3.47 -7.59 2.32
C TYR A 91 4.03 -8.21 1.04
N ILE A 92 4.12 -7.45 -0.06
CA ILE A 92 4.73 -7.94 -1.30
C ILE A 92 6.24 -8.09 -1.11
N ALA A 93 6.88 -7.12 -0.43
CA ALA A 93 8.29 -7.18 -0.11
C ALA A 93 8.63 -8.36 0.79
N MET A 94 7.82 -8.60 1.83
CA MET A 94 8.02 -9.74 2.73
C MET A 94 8.00 -11.09 1.99
N GLU A 95 7.23 -11.20 0.91
CA GLU A 95 7.13 -12.44 0.13
C GLU A 95 8.25 -12.55 -0.92
N PHE A 96 8.62 -11.45 -1.58
CA PHE A 96 9.50 -11.49 -2.76
C PHE A 96 10.85 -10.77 -2.60
N CYS A 97 11.25 -10.32 -1.41
CA CYS A 97 12.53 -9.61 -1.22
C CYS A 97 13.77 -10.45 -1.58
N ARG A 98 13.65 -11.78 -1.63
CA ARG A 98 14.72 -12.70 -2.01
C ARG A 98 14.64 -13.14 -3.48
N ASP A 99 13.65 -12.68 -4.21
CA ASP A 99 13.47 -13.03 -5.62
C ASP A 99 14.24 -12.05 -6.52
N PRO A 100 15.26 -12.52 -7.26
CA PRO A 100 16.09 -11.66 -8.10
C PRO A 100 15.33 -11.03 -9.28
N HIS A 101 14.19 -11.59 -9.69
CA HIS A 101 13.36 -11.05 -10.77
C HIS A 101 12.39 -9.98 -10.27
N VAL A 102 11.91 -10.09 -9.03
CA VAL A 102 10.95 -9.12 -8.46
C VAL A 102 11.67 -7.94 -7.81
N LEU A 103 12.83 -8.17 -7.20
CA LEU A 103 13.58 -7.14 -6.46
C LEU A 103 13.83 -5.85 -7.27
N PRO A 104 14.22 -5.90 -8.57
CA PRO A 104 14.44 -4.69 -9.36
C PRO A 104 13.17 -3.85 -9.58
N MET A 105 11.99 -4.46 -9.53
CA MET A 105 10.71 -3.75 -9.63
C MET A 105 10.24 -3.20 -8.28
N LEU A 106 10.65 -3.87 -7.20
CA LEU A 106 10.26 -3.54 -5.84
C LEU A 106 11.06 -2.32 -5.30
N GLN A 107 12.36 -2.24 -5.59
CA GLN A 107 13.20 -1.10 -5.20
C GLN A 107 12.63 0.27 -5.62
N PRO A 108 12.33 0.53 -6.91
CA PRO A 108 11.81 1.83 -7.32
C PRO A 108 10.44 2.13 -6.70
N LEU A 109 9.61 1.10 -6.45
CA LEU A 109 8.37 1.29 -5.71
C LEU A 109 8.64 1.80 -4.29
N PHE A 110 9.58 1.19 -3.56
CA PHE A 110 9.94 1.64 -2.21
C PHE A 110 10.54 3.04 -2.20
N ASP A 111 11.43 3.35 -3.13
CA ASP A 111 12.08 4.66 -3.22
C ASP A 111 11.02 5.76 -3.44
N GLU A 112 10.07 5.53 -4.33
CA GLU A 112 9.00 6.49 -4.62
C GLU A 112 8.00 6.65 -3.47
N LEU A 113 7.59 5.53 -2.85
CA LEU A 113 6.66 5.55 -1.72
C LEU A 113 7.30 6.23 -0.49
N SER A 114 8.55 5.88 -0.16
CA SER A 114 9.27 6.47 0.96
C SER A 114 9.57 7.95 0.72
N GLY A 115 10.00 8.33 -0.48
CA GLY A 115 10.22 9.71 -0.87
C GLY A 115 8.95 10.56 -0.73
N ARG A 116 7.81 10.06 -1.23
CA ARG A 116 6.52 10.74 -1.06
C ARG A 116 6.09 10.80 0.39
N ALA A 117 6.26 9.72 1.15
CA ALA A 117 5.92 9.67 2.57
C ALA A 117 6.68 10.70 3.40
N LEU A 118 8.00 10.77 3.22
CA LEU A 118 8.86 11.71 3.92
C LEU A 118 8.54 13.16 3.55
N THR A 119 8.31 13.46 2.27
CA THR A 119 7.91 14.81 1.83
C THR A 119 6.61 15.24 2.49
N THR A 120 5.57 14.40 2.45
CA THR A 120 4.28 14.69 3.09
C THR A 120 4.42 14.88 4.61
N LEU A 121 5.25 14.05 5.28
CA LEU A 121 5.51 14.19 6.71
C LEU A 121 6.21 15.52 7.03
N ARG A 122 7.22 15.91 6.24
CA ARG A 122 7.93 17.19 6.41
C ARG A 122 7.00 18.38 6.22
N GLU A 123 6.14 18.35 5.21
CA GLU A 123 5.14 19.40 4.96
C GLU A 123 4.15 19.53 6.12
N ARG A 124 3.67 18.41 6.67
CA ARG A 124 2.75 18.39 7.82
C ARG A 124 3.43 18.90 9.10
N LEU A 125 4.69 18.56 9.32
CA LEU A 125 5.46 19.05 10.47
C LEU A 125 5.69 20.57 10.36
N ALA A 126 6.10 21.07 9.20
CA ALA A 126 6.30 22.50 8.98
C ALA A 126 5.02 23.32 9.22
N LYS A 127 3.86 22.80 8.79
CA LYS A 127 2.56 23.43 9.07
C LYS A 127 2.23 23.49 10.55
N ARG A 128 2.41 22.37 11.28
CA ARG A 128 2.17 22.31 12.74
C ARG A 128 3.02 23.32 13.51
N THR A 129 4.32 23.42 13.20
CA THR A 129 5.19 24.41 13.85
C THR A 129 4.73 25.84 13.55
N THR A 130 4.29 26.13 12.32
CA THR A 130 3.77 27.45 11.97
C THR A 130 2.47 27.77 12.72
N ASP A 131 1.57 26.79 12.88
CA ASP A 131 0.30 26.97 13.58
C ASP A 131 0.51 27.13 15.11
N GLU A 132 1.44 26.37 15.70
CA GLU A 132 1.86 26.51 17.10
C GLU A 132 2.49 27.89 17.36
N GLN A 133 3.40 28.34 16.50
CA GLN A 133 4.00 29.68 16.58
C GLN A 133 2.95 30.78 16.46
N ARG A 134 1.96 30.63 15.57
CA ARG A 134 0.86 31.60 15.43
C ARG A 134 -0.03 31.62 16.67
N ALA A 135 -0.31 30.46 17.28
CA ALA A 135 -1.10 30.38 18.51
C ALA A 135 -0.38 31.06 19.70
N GLU A 136 0.92 30.86 19.85
CA GLU A 136 1.73 31.53 20.87
C GLU A 136 1.79 33.05 20.66
N CYS A 137 1.98 33.53 19.43
CA CYS A 137 1.96 34.96 19.13
C CYS A 137 0.60 35.61 19.43
N LEU A 138 -0.51 34.93 19.12
CA LEU A 138 -1.85 35.44 19.40
C LEU A 138 -2.16 35.48 20.90
N SER A 139 -1.70 34.48 21.67
CA SER A 139 -1.80 34.47 23.13
C SER A 139 -0.96 35.59 23.77
N GLY A 140 0.24 35.84 23.24
CA GLY A 140 1.10 36.93 23.70
C GLY A 140 0.50 38.32 23.44
N LEU A 141 -0.19 38.51 22.31
CA LEU A 141 -0.87 39.76 21.98
C LEU A 141 -2.13 40.00 22.83
N SER A 142 -2.88 38.96 23.20
CA SER A 142 -4.04 39.14 24.10
C SER A 142 -3.63 39.58 25.52
N HIS A 143 -2.45 39.19 26.00
CA HIS A 143 -1.93 39.63 27.30
C HIS A 143 -1.37 41.06 27.29
N LEU A 144 -1.20 41.68 26.12
CA LEU A 144 -0.73 43.06 25.95
C LEU A 144 -1.88 44.07 25.78
N VAL A 145 -3.12 43.60 25.67
CA VAL A 145 -4.32 44.41 25.42
C VAL A 145 -5.25 44.50 26.64
N GLU A 146 -4.92 43.82 27.75
CA GLU A 146 -5.51 44.01 29.09
C GLU A 146 -4.56 44.79 30.01
#